data_AF-A0A7C7KIY1-F1
#
_entry.id   AF-A0A7C7KIY1-F1
#
_cell.length_a   1.000
_cell.length_b   1.000
_cell.length_c   1.000
_cell.angle_alpha   90.00
_cell.angle_beta   90.00
_cell.angle_gamma   90.00
#
_symmetry.space_group_name_H-M   'P 1'
#
loop_
_entity.id
_entity.type
_entity.pdbx_description
1 polymer ?
#
loop_
_entity_poly.entity_id
_entity_poly.type
_entity_poly.pdbx_seq_one_letter_code
_entity_poly.pdbx_strand_id
1 'polypeptide(L)'
;EIVVIKTTGDRIQDRALAEIGGKGLFTKEIEEALLADEIDAAVHSMKDVPTWLPDGLVVEHILPREDPRDAFFSPHGDSLAALPAGARVGTSSLRRQAQVLIARPDLKVEPIRGNVDTRLDKLAAGTVDATLLAMAGLRRLGKAERITAALSVEEMLPAVAQGAIGLEIREGDDRSRSLLDAICCRDSGLRVAAERAMLEVLEGSCRTPIAGLAELSEDGTGLRLRGLLAMPDGSAVFRADLQGSVADPVGLGKALGQELLAAAGSDVIDAITGH
;
A
#
# COMPACT_ATOMS: atom_id res chain seq x y z
N GLU A 1 9.68 -9.33 24.29
CA GLU A 1 9.33 -8.02 24.86
C GLU A 1 8.77 -7.15 23.74
N ILE A 2 7.94 -6.13 24.04
CA ILE A 2 7.50 -5.16 23.01
C ILE A 2 8.27 -3.87 23.24
N VAL A 3 9.09 -3.48 22.28
CA VAL A 3 9.84 -2.22 22.29
C VAL A 3 9.15 -1.23 21.35
N VAL A 4 8.65 -0.12 21.90
CA VAL A 4 7.95 0.90 21.12
C VAL A 4 8.94 1.96 20.66
N ILE A 5 9.17 2.05 19.34
CA ILE A 5 10.07 3.01 18.71
C ILE A 5 9.25 4.09 18.02
N LYS A 6 9.53 5.38 18.30
CA LYS A 6 8.88 6.51 17.63
C LYS A 6 9.68 6.93 16.41
N THR A 7 9.08 6.83 15.24
CA THR A 7 9.72 7.16 13.96
C THR A 7 9.64 8.64 13.64
N THR A 8 10.47 9.13 12.72
CA THR A 8 10.38 10.50 12.20
C THR A 8 8.99 10.77 11.60
N GLY A 9 8.40 9.79 10.91
CA GLY A 9 7.06 9.87 10.35
C GLY A 9 5.95 10.09 11.38
N ASP A 10 6.14 9.62 12.63
CA ASP A 10 5.19 9.87 13.73
C ASP A 10 5.33 11.27 14.33
N ARG A 11 6.56 11.80 14.34
CA ARG A 11 6.89 13.10 14.94
C ARG A 11 6.44 14.27 14.08
N ILE A 12 6.53 14.13 12.75
CA ILE A 12 6.21 15.21 11.82
C ILE A 12 4.76 15.10 11.36
N GLN A 13 3.88 15.86 12.02
CA GLN A 13 2.45 15.92 11.71
C GLN A 13 2.02 17.22 11.01
N ASP A 14 2.92 18.21 10.92
CA ASP A 14 2.67 19.60 10.53
C ASP A 14 3.08 19.95 9.10
N ARG A 15 3.71 19.03 8.35
CA ARG A 15 4.12 19.24 6.94
C ARG A 15 3.76 18.05 6.05
N ALA A 16 3.70 18.25 4.73
CA ALA A 16 3.39 17.15 3.83
C ALA A 16 4.59 16.18 3.74
N LEU A 17 4.34 14.88 3.91
CA LEU A 17 5.38 13.84 3.79
C LEU A 17 6.23 14.02 2.53
N ALA A 18 5.59 14.34 1.39
CA ALA A 18 6.25 14.62 0.10
C ALA A 18 7.36 15.69 0.19
N GLU A 19 7.20 16.71 1.05
CA GLU A 19 8.10 17.86 1.19
C GLU A 19 9.33 17.59 2.08
N ILE A 20 9.31 16.51 2.88
CA ILE A 20 10.34 16.27 3.90
C ILE A 20 11.61 15.61 3.31
N GLY A 21 11.50 15.03 2.10
CA GLY A 21 12.56 14.20 1.55
C GLY A 21 12.86 12.97 2.41
N GLY A 22 13.72 12.06 1.93
CA GLY A 22 14.14 10.86 2.66
C GLY A 22 13.27 9.63 2.43
N LYS A 23 13.93 8.51 2.06
CA LYS A 23 13.33 7.16 1.99
C LYS A 23 13.22 6.60 3.42
N GLY A 24 12.18 5.80 3.72
CA GLY A 24 12.07 5.08 4.99
C GLY A 24 11.59 5.88 6.22
N LEU A 25 10.79 6.95 6.06
CA LEU A 25 10.36 7.79 7.21
C LEU A 25 9.64 7.05 8.36
N PHE A 26 9.07 5.87 8.09
CA PHE A 26 8.38 5.04 9.07
C PHE A 26 9.15 3.76 9.44
N THR A 27 10.34 3.55 8.87
CA THR A 27 11.14 2.33 9.08
C THR A 27 12.53 2.62 9.63
N LYS A 28 13.12 3.77 9.30
CA LYS A 28 14.50 4.13 9.64
C LYS A 28 14.89 3.89 11.09
N GLU A 29 14.18 4.46 12.07
CA GLU A 29 14.56 4.30 13.48
C GLU A 29 14.40 2.85 13.98
N ILE A 30 13.55 2.06 13.32
CA ILE A 30 13.33 0.66 13.64
C ILE A 30 14.45 -0.20 13.03
N GLU A 31 14.85 0.09 11.80
CA GLU A 31 15.99 -0.51 11.10
C GLU A 31 17.31 -0.25 11.86
N GLU A 32 17.51 0.98 12.36
CA GLU A 32 18.67 1.34 13.20
C GLU A 32 18.72 0.49 14.48
N ALA A 33 17.57 0.26 15.13
CA ALA A 33 17.48 -0.59 16.32
C ALA A 33 17.72 -2.08 16.02
N LEU A 34 17.28 -2.58 14.85
CA LEU A 34 17.60 -3.94 14.39
C LEU A 34 19.10 -4.11 14.18
N LEU A 35 19.75 -3.16 13.49
CA LEU A 35 21.19 -3.21 13.21
C LEU A 35 22.05 -3.04 14.46
N ALA A 36 21.53 -2.35 15.48
CA ALA A 36 22.20 -2.16 16.77
C ALA A 36 21.96 -3.32 17.76
N ASP A 37 21.30 -4.40 17.34
CA ASP A 37 20.90 -5.53 18.20
C ASP A 37 20.02 -5.11 19.40
N GLU A 38 19.29 -4.00 19.29
CA GLU A 38 18.37 -3.52 20.34
C GLU A 38 17.00 -4.22 20.30
N ILE A 39 16.61 -4.70 19.12
CA ILE A 39 15.40 -5.50 18.91
C ILE A 39 15.72 -6.70 18.01
N ASP A 40 14.97 -7.80 18.17
CA ASP A 40 15.21 -9.03 17.38
C ASP A 40 14.45 -9.08 16.05
N ALA A 41 13.28 -8.45 16.02
CA ALA A 41 12.41 -8.38 14.86
C ALA A 41 11.58 -7.11 14.92
N ALA A 42 11.25 -6.59 13.74
CA ALA A 42 10.36 -5.46 13.58
C ALA A 42 9.10 -5.85 12.82
N VAL A 43 7.99 -5.14 13.08
CA VAL A 43 6.66 -5.45 12.53
C VAL A 43 6.16 -4.27 11.71
N HIS A 44 5.93 -4.51 10.43
CA HIS A 44 5.54 -3.46 9.49
C HIS A 44 4.24 -3.75 8.77
N SER A 45 3.49 -2.69 8.47
CA SER A 45 2.50 -2.71 7.41
C SER A 45 3.23 -2.67 6.06
N MET A 46 3.12 -3.73 5.26
CA MET A 46 4.02 -3.91 4.11
C MET A 46 3.90 -2.85 3.01
N LYS A 47 2.75 -2.17 2.91
CA LYS A 47 2.58 -1.04 1.97
C LYS A 47 3.44 0.19 2.33
N ASP A 48 3.93 0.24 3.57
CA ASP A 48 4.72 1.35 4.11
C ASP A 48 6.23 1.03 4.11
N VAL A 49 6.61 -0.23 3.82
CA VAL A 49 7.99 -0.69 3.72
C VAL A 49 8.52 -0.36 2.31
N PRO A 50 9.64 0.38 2.18
CA PRO A 50 10.26 0.65 0.89
C PRO A 50 10.61 -0.63 0.12
N THR A 51 10.77 -0.54 -1.19
CA THR A 51 11.18 -1.69 -2.02
C THR A 51 12.61 -2.14 -1.72
N TRP A 52 13.48 -1.18 -1.41
CA TRP A 52 14.84 -1.40 -0.92
C TRP A 52 14.88 -1.45 0.62
N LEU A 53 15.76 -2.28 1.18
CA LEU A 53 16.06 -2.36 2.61
C LEU A 53 17.55 -2.07 2.84
N PRO A 54 17.95 -1.54 4.01
CA PRO A 54 19.36 -1.42 4.39
C PRO A 54 20.11 -2.76 4.31
N ASP A 55 21.40 -2.70 3.98
CA ASP A 55 22.26 -3.88 3.96
C ASP A 55 22.26 -4.57 5.33
N GLY A 56 22.11 -5.90 5.32
CA GLY A 56 22.03 -6.71 6.54
C GLY A 56 20.63 -6.85 7.13
N LEU A 57 19.59 -6.29 6.50
CA LEU A 57 18.18 -6.47 6.91
C LEU A 57 17.36 -7.16 5.81
N VAL A 58 16.41 -8.00 6.22
CA VAL A 58 15.54 -8.75 5.32
C VAL A 58 14.10 -8.79 5.84
N VAL A 59 13.14 -8.72 4.91
CA VAL A 59 11.72 -9.00 5.18
C VAL A 59 11.32 -10.28 4.45
N GLU A 60 11.45 -11.41 5.14
CA GLU A 60 11.16 -12.74 4.58
C GLU A 60 9.87 -13.35 5.13
N HIS A 61 9.37 -12.80 6.23
CA HIS A 61 8.29 -13.36 7.01
C HIS A 61 7.03 -12.52 6.84
N ILE A 62 6.07 -13.03 6.06
CA ILE A 62 4.78 -12.37 5.82
C ILE A 62 3.67 -13.12 6.54
N LEU A 63 2.91 -12.44 7.39
CA LEU A 63 1.75 -13.00 8.08
C LEU A 63 0.59 -13.25 7.10
N PRO A 64 -0.43 -14.07 7.46
CA PRO A 64 -1.66 -14.18 6.69
C PRO A 64 -2.24 -12.80 6.34
N ARG A 65 -2.34 -12.53 5.04
CA ARG A 65 -2.80 -11.24 4.50
C ARG A 65 -4.28 -11.05 4.84
N GLU A 66 -4.61 -9.88 5.38
CA GLU A 66 -5.99 -9.45 5.57
C GLU A 66 -6.59 -8.89 4.26
N ASP A 67 -7.89 -8.65 4.23
CA ASP A 67 -8.62 -8.02 3.13
C ASP A 67 -7.88 -6.78 2.58
N PRO A 68 -7.39 -6.86 1.32
CA PRO A 68 -6.57 -5.82 0.74
C PRO A 68 -7.40 -4.66 0.22
N ARG A 69 -8.74 -4.73 0.22
CA ARG A 69 -9.61 -3.71 -0.36
C ARG A 69 -9.57 -2.39 0.40
N ASP A 70 -10.02 -1.34 -0.27
CA ASP A 70 -10.31 -0.05 0.36
C ASP A 70 -11.76 -0.02 0.86
N ALA A 71 -11.92 0.40 2.12
CA ALA A 71 -13.18 0.75 2.72
C ALA A 71 -13.58 2.17 2.30
N PHE A 72 -14.83 2.34 1.90
CA PHE A 72 -15.47 3.60 1.57
C PHE A 72 -16.35 4.07 2.72
N PHE A 73 -16.33 5.38 2.95
CA PHE A 73 -17.14 6.06 3.96
C PHE A 73 -17.80 7.27 3.33
N SER A 74 -19.12 7.35 3.39
CA SER A 74 -19.89 8.51 2.92
C SER A 74 -21.29 8.51 3.52
N PRO A 75 -21.88 9.68 3.83
CA PRO A 75 -23.30 9.79 4.14
C PRO A 75 -24.18 9.78 2.89
N HIS A 76 -23.60 9.81 1.68
CA HIS A 76 -24.33 9.97 0.41
C HIS A 76 -24.55 8.65 -0.36
N GLY A 77 -24.06 7.52 0.16
CA GLY A 77 -24.23 6.21 -0.45
C GLY A 77 -23.04 5.29 -0.21
N ASP A 78 -23.02 4.16 -0.91
CA ASP A 78 -22.08 3.05 -0.72
C ASP A 78 -21.01 2.94 -1.83
N SER A 79 -20.95 3.90 -2.75
CA SER A 79 -20.01 3.89 -3.87
C SER A 79 -19.58 5.30 -4.28
N LEU A 80 -18.49 5.39 -5.04
CA LEU A 80 -18.07 6.64 -5.69
C LEU A 80 -19.13 7.17 -6.65
N ALA A 81 -19.90 6.28 -7.29
CA ALA A 81 -20.98 6.64 -8.20
C ALA A 81 -22.14 7.36 -7.49
N ALA A 82 -22.40 7.03 -6.22
CA ALA A 82 -23.46 7.65 -5.43
C ALA A 82 -23.15 9.08 -4.98
N LEU A 83 -21.89 9.53 -5.09
CA LEU A 83 -21.51 10.87 -4.66
C LEU A 83 -22.11 11.97 -5.54
N PRO A 84 -22.64 13.07 -4.94
CA PRO A 84 -23.08 14.25 -5.67
C PRO A 84 -21.99 14.82 -6.57
N ALA A 85 -22.39 15.51 -7.64
CA ALA A 85 -21.45 16.19 -8.53
C ALA A 85 -20.60 17.20 -7.74
N GLY A 86 -19.28 17.18 -7.93
CA GLY A 86 -18.36 18.09 -7.24
C GLY A 86 -18.11 17.78 -5.76
N ALA A 87 -18.53 16.62 -5.26
CA ALA A 87 -18.28 16.19 -3.88
C ALA A 87 -16.77 16.04 -3.59
N ARG A 88 -16.40 16.26 -2.32
CA ARG A 88 -15.02 16.23 -1.82
C ARG A 88 -14.68 14.88 -1.24
N VAL A 89 -13.68 14.20 -1.79
CA VAL A 89 -13.16 12.93 -1.30
C VAL A 89 -11.85 13.18 -0.56
N GLY A 90 -11.83 12.88 0.73
CA GLY A 90 -10.67 13.03 1.59
C GLY A 90 -9.67 11.88 1.46
N THR A 91 -8.50 12.12 0.89
CA THR A 91 -7.38 11.16 0.88
C THR A 91 -6.04 11.86 0.61
N SER A 92 -4.97 11.42 1.28
CA SER A 92 -3.59 11.84 0.96
C SER A 92 -2.80 10.79 0.15
N SER A 93 -3.46 9.71 -0.28
CA SER A 93 -2.85 8.70 -1.15
C SER A 93 -3.02 9.10 -2.62
N LEU A 94 -1.92 9.33 -3.33
CA LEU A 94 -1.94 9.64 -4.77
C LEU A 94 -2.55 8.50 -5.60
N ARG A 95 -2.32 7.24 -5.19
CA ARG A 95 -3.01 6.07 -5.77
C ARG A 95 -4.53 6.20 -5.71
N ARG A 96 -5.08 6.50 -4.54
CA ARG A 96 -6.53 6.64 -4.36
C ARG A 96 -7.06 7.85 -5.08
N GLN A 97 -6.35 8.98 -4.99
CA GLN A 97 -6.70 10.21 -5.69
C GLN A 97 -6.85 9.97 -7.19
N ALA A 98 -5.82 9.38 -7.83
CA ALA A 98 -5.84 9.10 -9.26
C ALA A 98 -7.03 8.20 -9.63
N GLN A 99 -7.26 7.11 -8.91
CA GLN A 99 -8.37 6.20 -9.21
C GLN A 99 -9.75 6.82 -8.99
N VAL A 100 -9.91 7.68 -7.97
CA VAL A 100 -11.15 8.47 -7.78
C VAL A 100 -11.38 9.39 -8.98
N LEU A 101 -10.36 10.13 -9.42
CA LEU A 101 -10.48 11.10 -10.52
C LEU A 101 -10.63 10.42 -11.88
N ILE A 102 -10.07 9.23 -12.08
CA ILE A 102 -10.31 8.41 -13.27
C ILE A 102 -11.78 7.97 -13.33
N ALA A 103 -12.34 7.52 -12.21
CA ALA A 103 -13.73 7.05 -12.16
C ALA A 103 -14.75 8.20 -12.22
N ARG A 104 -14.43 9.33 -11.59
CA ARG A 104 -15.31 10.50 -11.44
C ARG A 104 -14.49 11.80 -11.52
N PRO A 105 -14.18 12.28 -12.74
CA PRO A 105 -13.38 13.49 -12.95
C PRO A 105 -13.99 14.79 -12.39
N ASP A 106 -15.30 14.77 -12.08
CA ASP A 106 -16.01 15.91 -11.49
C ASP A 106 -15.79 16.06 -9.99
N LEU A 107 -15.30 15.02 -9.29
CA LEU A 107 -15.06 15.06 -7.85
C LEU A 107 -13.81 15.87 -7.52
N LYS A 108 -13.77 16.38 -6.28
CA LYS A 108 -12.60 17.09 -5.73
C LYS A 108 -11.90 16.18 -4.76
N VAL A 109 -10.58 16.02 -4.87
CA VAL A 109 -9.81 15.26 -3.88
C VAL A 109 -9.06 16.21 -2.97
N GLU A 110 -9.26 16.05 -1.66
CA GLU A 110 -8.66 16.91 -0.64
C GLU A 110 -7.79 16.08 0.32
N PRO A 111 -6.58 16.53 0.67
CA PRO A 111 -5.71 15.79 1.57
C PRO A 111 -6.28 15.81 3.00
N ILE A 112 -6.44 14.61 3.58
CA ILE A 112 -6.74 14.47 5.01
C ILE A 112 -5.68 13.60 5.70
N ARG A 113 -5.21 14.08 6.85
CA ARG A 113 -4.25 13.39 7.72
C ARG A 113 -4.85 13.14 9.11
N GLY A 114 -4.18 12.28 9.86
CA GLY A 114 -4.59 11.77 11.17
C GLY A 114 -4.73 10.25 11.18
N ASN A 115 -4.93 9.69 12.36
CA ASN A 115 -5.32 8.28 12.53
C ASN A 115 -6.75 8.04 11.99
N VAL A 116 -7.24 6.79 12.08
CA VAL A 116 -8.57 6.41 11.59
C VAL A 116 -9.66 7.30 12.19
N ASP A 117 -9.68 7.47 13.51
CA ASP A 117 -10.73 8.23 14.19
C ASP A 117 -10.72 9.71 13.79
N THR A 118 -9.54 10.35 13.75
CA THR A 118 -9.41 11.75 13.30
C THR A 118 -9.95 11.97 11.89
N ARG A 119 -9.78 10.98 10.99
CA ARG A 119 -10.29 11.07 9.61
C ARG A 119 -11.80 10.89 9.55
N LEU A 120 -12.35 9.97 10.35
CA LEU A 120 -13.79 9.77 10.44
C LEU A 120 -14.49 10.96 11.11
N ASP A 121 -13.87 11.60 12.09
CA ASP A 121 -14.38 12.83 12.70
C ASP A 121 -14.43 13.99 11.69
N LYS A 122 -13.42 14.12 10.83
CA LYS A 122 -13.43 15.10 9.72
C LYS A 122 -14.56 14.86 8.73
N LEU A 123 -14.86 13.59 8.41
CA LEU A 123 -16.02 13.22 7.60
C LEU A 123 -17.32 13.59 8.31
N ALA A 124 -17.47 13.23 9.59
CA ALA A 124 -18.67 13.55 10.38
C ALA A 124 -18.89 15.06 10.53
N ALA A 125 -17.83 15.85 10.59
CA ALA A 125 -17.87 17.31 10.63
C ALA A 125 -18.16 17.97 9.26
N GLY A 126 -18.28 17.19 8.17
CA GLY A 126 -18.50 17.72 6.81
C GLY A 126 -17.27 18.41 6.21
N THR A 127 -16.07 18.13 6.71
CA THR A 127 -14.81 18.62 6.09
C THR A 127 -14.64 18.05 4.69
N VAL A 128 -15.04 16.79 4.51
CA VAL A 128 -15.10 16.07 3.23
C VAL A 128 -16.42 15.33 3.18
N ASP A 129 -16.86 14.97 1.97
CA ASP A 129 -18.14 14.31 1.71
C ASP A 129 -17.98 12.78 1.59
N ALA A 130 -16.74 12.31 1.44
CA ALA A 130 -16.35 10.90 1.56
C ALA A 130 -14.89 10.74 1.97
N THR A 131 -14.52 9.55 2.46
CA THR A 131 -13.10 9.17 2.62
C THR A 131 -12.88 7.68 2.36
N LEU A 132 -11.61 7.30 2.23
CA LEU A 132 -11.15 5.95 1.93
C LEU A 132 -10.12 5.51 2.98
N LEU A 133 -10.30 4.32 3.54
CA LEU A 133 -9.36 3.69 4.49
C LEU A 133 -9.11 2.24 4.07
N ALA A 134 -8.04 1.61 4.60
CA ALA A 134 -7.79 0.21 4.28
C ALA A 134 -8.69 -0.69 5.14
N MET A 135 -9.34 -1.68 4.53
CA MET A 135 -10.18 -2.67 5.24
C MET A 135 -9.43 -3.34 6.39
N ALA A 136 -8.21 -3.82 6.11
CA ALA A 136 -7.33 -4.46 7.08
C ALA A 136 -7.09 -3.61 8.36
N GLY A 137 -6.91 -2.29 8.20
CA GLY A 137 -6.69 -1.39 9.34
C GLY A 137 -7.90 -1.28 10.24
N LEU A 138 -9.10 -1.21 9.65
CA LEU A 138 -10.36 -1.11 10.40
C LEU A 138 -10.69 -2.40 11.13
N ARG A 139 -10.50 -3.56 10.50
CA ARG A 139 -10.74 -4.87 11.11
C ARG A 139 -9.80 -5.14 12.27
N ARG A 140 -8.50 -4.84 12.12
CA ARG A 140 -7.52 -4.98 13.22
C ARG A 140 -7.82 -4.09 14.42
N LEU A 141 -8.44 -2.93 14.19
CA LEU A 141 -8.89 -2.01 15.24
C LEU A 141 -10.29 -2.34 15.80
N GLY A 142 -10.95 -3.39 15.32
CA GLY A 142 -12.32 -3.73 15.73
C GLY A 142 -13.35 -2.68 15.35
N LYS A 143 -13.17 -2.01 14.20
CA LYS A 143 -14.04 -0.92 13.68
C LYS A 143 -14.70 -1.28 12.34
N ALA A 144 -14.83 -2.57 12.04
CA ALA A 144 -15.37 -3.03 10.75
C ALA A 144 -16.85 -2.65 10.56
N GLU A 145 -17.59 -2.53 11.66
CA GLU A 145 -18.99 -2.10 11.71
C GLU A 145 -19.22 -0.65 11.25
N ARG A 146 -18.15 0.16 11.20
CA ARG A 146 -18.22 1.55 10.73
C ARG A 146 -18.13 1.68 9.22
N ILE A 147 -17.79 0.61 8.50
CA ILE A 147 -17.56 0.63 7.06
C ILE A 147 -18.91 0.84 6.36
N THR A 148 -19.01 1.87 5.51
CA THR A 148 -20.19 2.06 4.65
C THR A 148 -20.21 1.00 3.55
N ALA A 149 -19.06 0.80 2.87
CA ALA A 149 -18.91 -0.23 1.85
C ALA A 149 -17.43 -0.66 1.69
N ALA A 150 -17.23 -1.88 1.19
CA ALA A 150 -15.92 -2.33 0.72
C ALA A 150 -15.89 -2.20 -0.80
N LEU A 151 -15.03 -1.34 -1.34
CA LEU A 151 -14.89 -1.18 -2.79
C LEU A 151 -14.30 -2.45 -3.39
N SER A 152 -14.83 -2.88 -4.52
CA SER A 152 -14.23 -3.97 -5.30
C SER A 152 -12.82 -3.58 -5.76
N VAL A 153 -12.00 -4.59 -6.05
CA VAL A 153 -10.63 -4.37 -6.54
C VAL A 153 -10.62 -3.85 -7.98
N GLU A 154 -11.75 -3.96 -8.68
CA GLU A 154 -12.05 -3.35 -9.97
C GLU A 154 -12.35 -1.85 -9.85
N GLU A 155 -13.05 -1.43 -8.79
CA GLU A 155 -13.31 0.00 -8.50
C GLU A 155 -12.08 0.71 -7.93
N MET A 156 -11.30 0.02 -7.10
CA MET A 156 -10.15 0.59 -6.41
C MET A 156 -9.07 -0.47 -6.23
N LEU A 157 -8.14 -0.53 -7.17
CA LEU A 157 -7.01 -1.45 -7.09
C LEU A 157 -6.14 -1.08 -5.86
N PRO A 158 -5.85 -2.04 -4.96
CA PRO A 158 -5.13 -1.78 -3.71
C PRO A 158 -3.71 -1.24 -3.91
N ALA A 159 -3.17 -0.63 -2.84
CA ALA A 159 -1.73 -0.41 -2.78
C ALA A 159 -1.00 -1.76 -2.74
N VAL A 160 0.20 -1.79 -3.32
CA VAL A 160 1.12 -2.93 -3.21
C VAL A 160 1.28 -3.34 -1.75
N ALA A 161 1.11 -4.62 -1.48
CA ALA A 161 1.16 -5.27 -0.18
C ALA A 161 0.13 -4.75 0.86
N GLN A 162 -0.93 -4.04 0.44
CA GLN A 162 -1.99 -3.62 1.36
C GLN A 162 -2.62 -4.83 2.04
N GLY A 163 -2.78 -4.75 3.37
CA GLY A 163 -3.34 -5.83 4.19
C GLY A 163 -2.30 -6.83 4.71
N ALA A 164 -1.08 -6.85 4.16
CA ALA A 164 -0.02 -7.71 4.66
C ALA A 164 0.74 -7.06 5.83
N ILE A 165 1.11 -7.89 6.81
CA ILE A 165 2.10 -7.54 7.84
C ILE A 165 3.37 -8.32 7.50
N GLY A 166 4.50 -7.63 7.46
CA GLY A 166 5.81 -8.25 7.30
C GLY A 166 6.64 -8.08 8.54
N LEU A 167 7.51 -9.05 8.77
CA LEU A 167 8.46 -9.07 9.86
C LEU A 167 9.85 -8.89 9.27
N GLU A 168 10.52 -7.84 9.72
CA GLU A 168 11.89 -7.51 9.33
C GLU A 168 12.85 -8.04 10.39
N ILE A 169 13.91 -8.71 9.97
CA ILE A 169 14.96 -9.25 10.83
C ILE A 169 16.34 -8.96 10.23
N ARG A 170 17.39 -9.18 11.01
CA ARG A 170 18.76 -9.19 10.50
C ARG A 170 19.00 -10.40 9.60
N GLU A 171 19.77 -10.19 8.53
CA GLU A 171 20.29 -11.25 7.70
C GLU A 171 21.16 -12.21 8.54
N GLY A 172 20.95 -13.52 8.40
CA GLY A 172 21.68 -14.54 9.16
C GLY A 172 21.21 -14.77 10.61
N ASP A 173 20.15 -14.09 11.09
CA ASP A 173 19.56 -14.38 12.41
C ASP A 173 18.68 -15.63 12.36
N ASP A 174 19.31 -16.81 12.39
CA ASP A 174 18.65 -18.12 12.32
C ASP A 174 17.68 -18.36 13.49
N ARG A 175 17.94 -17.73 14.64
CA ARG A 175 17.08 -17.86 15.82
C ARG A 175 15.76 -17.15 15.58
N SER A 176 15.81 -15.87 15.17
CA SER A 176 14.62 -15.09 14.86
C SER A 176 13.85 -15.73 13.71
N ARG A 177 14.54 -16.12 12.62
CA ARG A 177 13.95 -16.86 11.50
C ARG A 177 13.14 -18.08 11.94
N SER A 178 13.75 -18.96 12.73
CA SER A 178 13.12 -20.21 13.19
C SER A 178 11.86 -19.97 14.03
N LEU A 179 11.84 -18.89 14.83
CA LEU A 179 10.66 -18.53 15.63
C LEU A 179 9.53 -17.95 14.77
N LEU A 180 9.87 -17.16 13.76
CA LEU A 180 8.90 -16.46 12.93
C LEU A 180 8.29 -17.35 11.84
N ASP A 181 8.99 -18.40 11.40
CA ASP A 181 8.49 -19.37 10.42
C ASP A 181 7.12 -19.95 10.83
N ALA A 182 6.89 -20.15 12.13
CA ALA A 182 5.66 -20.72 12.67
C ALA A 182 4.40 -19.86 12.47
N ILE A 183 4.55 -18.56 12.24
CA ILE A 183 3.44 -17.61 12.07
C ILE A 183 3.31 -17.06 10.64
N CYS A 184 4.18 -17.52 9.75
CA CYS A 184 4.22 -17.03 8.38
C CYS A 184 3.26 -17.76 7.44
N CYS A 185 2.86 -17.03 6.42
CA CYS A 185 1.95 -17.50 5.38
C CYS A 185 2.65 -17.42 4.04
N ARG A 186 3.11 -18.58 3.54
CA ARG A 186 3.75 -18.72 2.22
C ARG A 186 2.95 -18.03 1.12
N ASP A 187 1.64 -18.26 1.09
CA ASP A 187 0.73 -17.71 0.08
C ASP A 187 0.65 -16.17 0.10
N SER A 188 0.79 -15.57 1.28
CA SER A 188 0.89 -14.12 1.41
C SER A 188 2.25 -13.62 0.96
N GLY A 189 3.32 -14.35 1.28
CA GLY A 189 4.69 -14.08 0.81
C GLY A 189 4.79 -14.06 -0.72
N LEU A 190 4.25 -15.08 -1.40
CA LEU A 190 4.26 -15.17 -2.87
C LEU A 190 3.57 -13.98 -3.53
N ARG A 191 2.38 -13.62 -3.06
CA ARG A 191 1.60 -12.48 -3.59
C ARG A 191 2.33 -11.16 -3.36
N VAL A 192 2.82 -10.93 -2.13
CA VAL A 192 3.56 -9.70 -1.79
C VAL A 192 4.87 -9.60 -2.57
N ALA A 193 5.57 -10.71 -2.82
CA ALA A 193 6.79 -10.72 -3.63
C ALA A 193 6.53 -10.28 -5.07
N ALA A 194 5.48 -10.78 -5.71
CA ALA A 194 5.10 -10.37 -7.07
C ALA A 194 4.73 -8.88 -7.13
N GLU A 195 3.92 -8.40 -6.18
CA GLU A 195 3.52 -6.99 -6.13
C GLU A 195 4.70 -6.05 -5.88
N ARG A 196 5.62 -6.42 -4.97
CA ARG A 196 6.81 -5.62 -4.65
C ARG A 196 7.81 -5.59 -5.79
N ALA A 197 8.02 -6.70 -6.48
CA ALA A 197 8.91 -6.76 -7.64
C ALA A 197 8.42 -5.86 -8.80
N MET A 198 7.10 -5.77 -9.00
CA MET A 198 6.50 -4.79 -9.92
C MET A 198 6.77 -3.35 -9.46
N LEU A 199 6.52 -3.06 -8.18
CA LEU A 199 6.73 -1.72 -7.62
C LEU A 199 8.18 -1.26 -7.73
N GLU A 200 9.13 -2.18 -7.53
CA GLU A 200 10.56 -1.94 -7.64
C GLU A 200 10.96 -1.52 -9.06
N VAL A 201 10.48 -2.23 -10.08
CA VAL A 201 10.74 -1.88 -11.49
C VAL A 201 10.17 -0.50 -11.85
N LEU A 202 9.05 -0.12 -11.25
CA LEU A 202 8.42 1.19 -11.46
C LEU A 202 9.02 2.31 -10.58
N GLU A 203 10.06 2.01 -9.82
CA GLU A 203 10.69 2.92 -8.85
C GLU A 203 9.66 3.55 -7.88
N GLY A 204 8.63 2.78 -7.56
CA GLY A 204 7.46 3.25 -6.85
C GLY A 204 7.63 3.34 -5.34
N SER A 205 6.73 4.09 -4.69
CA SER A 205 6.67 4.20 -3.24
C SER A 205 5.24 4.46 -2.76
N CYS A 206 5.03 4.61 -1.44
CA CYS A 206 3.74 5.04 -0.89
C CYS A 206 3.28 6.43 -1.37
N ARG A 207 4.16 7.17 -2.05
CA ARG A 207 3.90 8.49 -2.63
C ARG A 207 3.65 8.45 -4.14
N THR A 208 3.77 7.30 -4.80
CA THR A 208 3.47 7.23 -6.23
C THR A 208 2.02 6.79 -6.46
N PRO A 209 1.38 7.23 -7.55
CA PRO A 209 0.04 6.80 -7.98
C PRO A 209 0.05 5.39 -8.58
N ILE A 210 0.61 4.42 -7.85
CA ILE A 210 0.77 3.02 -8.26
C ILE A 210 -0.12 2.11 -7.42
N ALA A 211 -0.77 1.16 -8.06
CA ALA A 211 -1.56 0.10 -7.44
C ALA A 211 -1.11 -1.27 -7.94
N GLY A 212 -1.27 -2.29 -7.12
CA GLY A 212 -0.89 -3.65 -7.46
C GLY A 212 -1.56 -4.68 -6.55
N LEU A 213 -2.07 -5.74 -7.15
CA LEU A 213 -2.66 -6.87 -6.43
C LEU A 213 -2.35 -8.19 -7.15
N ALA A 214 -1.71 -9.10 -6.42
CA ALA A 214 -1.52 -10.48 -6.80
C ALA A 214 -2.52 -11.37 -6.07
N GLU A 215 -3.13 -12.28 -6.83
CA GLU A 215 -4.09 -13.27 -6.35
C GLU A 215 -3.62 -14.66 -6.77
N LEU A 216 -3.82 -15.65 -5.89
CA LEU A 216 -3.54 -17.04 -6.22
C LEU A 216 -4.71 -17.61 -7.02
N SER A 217 -4.40 -18.50 -7.97
CA SER A 217 -5.41 -19.34 -8.61
C SER A 217 -6.05 -20.29 -7.60
N GLU A 218 -7.25 -20.78 -7.91
CA GLU A 218 -8.00 -21.68 -7.02
C GLU A 218 -7.24 -22.99 -6.70
N ASP A 219 -6.41 -23.47 -7.62
CA ASP A 219 -5.56 -24.65 -7.45
C ASP A 219 -4.22 -24.36 -6.75
N GLY A 220 -3.93 -23.08 -6.45
CA GLY A 220 -2.70 -22.63 -5.78
C GLY A 220 -1.42 -22.76 -6.61
N THR A 221 -1.50 -23.04 -7.91
CA THR A 221 -0.32 -23.23 -8.78
C THR A 221 0.07 -21.98 -9.57
N GLY A 222 -0.87 -21.05 -9.74
CA GLY A 222 -0.70 -19.82 -10.49
C GLY A 222 -0.89 -18.57 -9.63
N LEU A 223 -0.36 -17.46 -10.14
CA LEU A 223 -0.61 -16.11 -9.68
C LEU A 223 -1.20 -15.29 -10.82
N ARG A 224 -2.19 -14.47 -10.53
CA ARG A 224 -2.60 -13.35 -11.38
C ARG A 224 -2.17 -12.06 -10.71
N LEU A 225 -1.36 -11.26 -11.38
CA LEU A 225 -0.95 -9.94 -10.92
C LEU A 225 -1.61 -8.89 -11.80
N ARG A 226 -2.32 -7.96 -11.15
CA ARG A 226 -2.85 -6.75 -11.78
C ARG A 226 -2.07 -5.55 -11.27
N GLY A 227 -1.67 -4.65 -12.17
CA GLY A 227 -0.99 -3.41 -11.84
C GLY A 227 -1.63 -2.22 -12.53
N LEU A 228 -1.53 -1.06 -11.88
CA LEU A 228 -1.99 0.22 -12.41
C LEU A 228 -0.99 1.31 -12.07
N LEU A 229 -0.74 2.16 -13.06
CA LEU A 229 0.07 3.37 -13.01
C LEU A 229 -0.76 4.52 -13.56
N ALA A 230 -0.81 5.67 -12.90
CA ALA A 230 -1.63 6.79 -13.36
C ALA A 230 -1.00 8.15 -13.06
N MET A 231 -1.45 9.19 -13.75
CA MET A 231 -1.16 10.56 -13.32
C MET A 231 -1.99 10.90 -12.06
N PRO A 232 -1.47 11.69 -11.11
CA PRO A 232 -2.20 12.04 -9.88
C PRO A 232 -3.54 12.74 -10.10
N ASP A 233 -3.72 13.44 -11.23
CA ASP A 233 -4.95 14.11 -11.62
C ASP A 233 -5.92 13.20 -12.39
N GLY A 234 -5.54 11.94 -12.65
CA GLY A 234 -6.32 10.98 -13.42
C GLY A 234 -6.31 11.20 -14.93
N SER A 235 -5.51 12.13 -15.46
CA SER A 235 -5.46 12.47 -16.90
C SER A 235 -4.92 11.34 -17.78
N ALA A 236 -4.08 10.45 -17.23
CA ALA A 236 -3.57 9.27 -17.91
C ALA A 236 -3.54 8.07 -16.95
N VAL A 237 -3.76 6.88 -17.50
CA VAL A 237 -3.74 5.62 -16.76
C VAL A 237 -3.29 4.46 -17.64
N PHE A 238 -2.41 3.64 -17.09
CA PHE A 238 -1.83 2.44 -17.71
C PHE A 238 -2.15 1.24 -16.81
N ARG A 239 -2.60 0.15 -17.42
CA ARG A 239 -3.00 -1.08 -16.71
C ARG A 239 -2.34 -2.27 -17.38
N ALA A 240 -1.93 -3.23 -16.56
CA ALA A 240 -1.44 -4.53 -17.01
C ALA A 240 -2.02 -5.63 -16.12
N ASP A 241 -2.20 -6.82 -16.70
CA ASP A 241 -2.78 -7.99 -16.05
C ASP A 241 -2.09 -9.25 -16.60
N LEU A 242 -1.22 -9.84 -15.78
CA LEU A 242 -0.43 -10.99 -16.17
C LEU A 242 -0.71 -12.18 -15.25
N GLN A 243 -0.61 -13.38 -15.83
CA GLN A 243 -0.64 -14.63 -15.10
C GLN A 243 0.72 -15.31 -15.19
N GLY A 244 1.14 -15.95 -14.09
CA GLY A 244 2.41 -16.65 -14.00
C GLY A 244 2.37 -17.77 -12.96
N SER A 245 3.46 -18.54 -12.87
CA SER A 245 3.58 -19.62 -11.90
C SER A 245 3.94 -19.10 -10.50
N VAL A 246 3.44 -19.74 -9.45
CA VAL A 246 3.90 -19.49 -8.07
C VAL A 246 5.39 -19.81 -7.84
N ALA A 247 6.03 -20.50 -8.79
CA ALA A 247 7.47 -20.78 -8.74
C ALA A 247 8.33 -19.54 -9.03
N ASP A 248 7.78 -18.52 -9.71
CA ASP A 248 8.52 -17.29 -10.04
C ASP A 248 7.63 -16.03 -9.87
N PRO A 249 7.22 -15.71 -8.62
CA PRO A 249 6.43 -14.51 -8.35
C PRO A 249 7.20 -13.23 -8.70
N VAL A 250 8.52 -13.22 -8.45
CA VAL A 250 9.38 -12.04 -8.70
C VAL A 250 9.51 -11.79 -10.20
N GLY A 251 9.72 -12.82 -11.02
CA GLY A 251 9.75 -12.70 -12.48
C GLY A 251 8.43 -12.19 -13.04
N LEU A 252 7.28 -12.68 -12.55
CA LEU A 252 5.96 -12.16 -12.91
C LEU A 252 5.83 -10.66 -12.58
N GLY A 253 6.24 -10.26 -11.38
CA GLY A 253 6.24 -8.86 -10.95
C GLY A 253 7.10 -7.96 -11.84
N LYS A 254 8.33 -8.39 -12.12
CA LYS A 254 9.26 -7.65 -13.00
C LYS A 254 8.70 -7.50 -14.41
N ALA A 255 8.16 -8.57 -14.98
CA ALA A 255 7.55 -8.54 -16.32
C ALA A 255 6.39 -7.55 -16.39
N LEU A 256 5.50 -7.55 -15.39
CA LEU A 256 4.37 -6.62 -15.35
C LEU A 256 4.84 -5.17 -15.16
N GLY A 257 5.85 -4.94 -14.32
CA GLY A 257 6.45 -3.62 -14.15
C GLY A 257 7.06 -3.10 -15.46
N GLN A 258 7.74 -3.95 -16.22
CA GLN A 258 8.31 -3.60 -17.53
C GLN A 258 7.23 -3.28 -18.57
N GLU A 259 6.10 -4.01 -18.56
CA GLU A 259 4.97 -3.73 -19.44
C GLU A 259 4.34 -2.37 -19.14
N LEU A 260 4.12 -2.05 -17.86
CA LEU A 260 3.63 -0.73 -17.44
C LEU A 260 4.60 0.39 -17.78
N LEU A 261 5.91 0.18 -17.58
CA LEU A 261 6.96 1.13 -17.91
C LEU A 261 6.98 1.43 -19.41
N ALA A 262 6.91 0.39 -20.25
CA ALA A 262 6.88 0.53 -21.70
C ALA A 262 5.61 1.24 -22.19
N ALA A 263 4.46 0.98 -21.55
CA ALA A 263 3.20 1.62 -21.90
C ALA A 263 3.14 3.11 -21.50
N ALA A 264 3.72 3.46 -20.36
CA ALA A 264 3.69 4.83 -19.84
C ALA A 264 4.72 5.76 -20.48
N GLY A 265 5.90 5.22 -20.83
CA GLY A 265 7.04 6.02 -21.27
C GLY A 265 7.77 6.69 -20.11
N SER A 266 9.02 7.12 -20.35
CA SER A 266 9.89 7.74 -19.35
C SER A 266 9.29 9.01 -18.75
N ASP A 267 8.69 9.86 -19.59
CA ASP A 267 8.18 11.17 -19.17
C ASP A 267 7.10 11.07 -18.08
N VAL A 268 6.25 10.04 -18.16
CA VAL A 268 5.23 9.79 -17.13
C VAL A 268 5.87 9.32 -15.83
N ILE A 269 6.88 8.44 -15.90
CA ILE A 269 7.56 7.93 -14.72
C ILE A 269 8.27 9.06 -13.99
N ASP A 270 9.05 9.88 -14.70
CA ASP A 270 9.77 11.01 -14.11
C ASP A 270 8.79 11.97 -13.41
N ALA A 271 7.66 12.27 -14.08
CA ALA A 271 6.62 13.15 -13.54
C ALA A 271 5.98 12.64 -12.24
N ILE A 272 5.89 11.33 -12.02
CA ILE A 272 5.25 10.76 -10.82
C ILE A 272 6.23 10.32 -9.72
N THR A 273 7.48 10.01 -10.07
CA THR A 273 8.55 9.66 -9.11
C THR A 273 9.25 10.90 -8.58
N GLY A 274 9.15 12.04 -9.29
CA GLY A 274 9.73 13.31 -8.89
C GLY A 274 11.22 13.41 -9.25
N HIS A 275 11.61 12.81 -10.38
CA HIS A 275 12.92 12.95 -10.99
C HIS A 275 12.94 14.09 -12.02
#